data_AF-A0A6N6PM16-F1
#
_entry.id   AF-A0A6N6PM16-F1
#
_cell.length_a   1.000
_cell.length_b   1.000
_cell.length_c   1.000
_cell.angle_alpha   90.00
_cell.angle_beta   90.00
_cell.angle_gamma   90.00
#
_symmetry.space_group_name_H-M   'P 1'
#
loop_
_entity.id
_entity.type
_entity.pdbx_description
1 polymer ?
#
loop_
_entity_poly.entity_id
_entity_poly.type
_entity_poly.pdbx_seq_one_letter_code
_entity_poly.pdbx_strand_id
1 'polypeptide(L)'
;MRRDRARPRLLWQSQSTPPVRKKRVRKREAVGHPAAQILVRLSAFAGKTMPTQPTHSDPTKAPPNAKADHFAGFDGIRLVAAIAVILSHAFVIAGGTDENGLVVQLLGGRKVLGVLGDYGVATFFIISGFLLSRSLRFNPSILTYAVNRTLRIVPAFAACALVTAFVIGPICTAVPWGTYFSSSTTWSFPVHSVNLFTDWILPGVFGYDGELAKQVNGSLWSLRYEALSYVFLLLVWTTCRSATLATWVVVAVAIGTWTSPFVTAHVLGIAFTLPYFAGGVLMQWVHARYGTNRTMAVASVFLLVMAGVFHLQTQAFAVLGAYLVVFFGERQNPGSKLAGKIGDCSYGLYLYGWPVEQLLRQLTGTTDPMFLFVTALALTWTLAFLSCHFIERPAMKHRRALASRIRAVAGKCFGGALAPATGGAKIAFVAGAAFLLTAGHWWLVIQSIGELALVMLAGAVLAVLVHRIGLMSRLFRPGSDSSGG
;
A
#
# COMPACT_ATOMS: atom_id res chain seq x y z
N MET A 1 68.87 -16.53 34.42
CA MET A 1 68.24 -15.99 35.66
C MET A 1 66.77 -15.76 35.34
N ARG A 2 65.74 -15.95 36.19
CA ARG A 2 65.48 -16.51 37.55
C ARG A 2 63.96 -16.82 37.52
N ARG A 3 63.33 -17.77 38.23
CA ARG A 3 63.75 -18.83 39.17
C ARG A 3 62.59 -19.86 39.26
N ASP A 4 62.86 -21.06 39.72
CA ASP A 4 61.90 -22.18 39.80
C ASP A 4 60.78 -22.00 40.84
N ARG A 5 59.66 -22.71 40.62
CA ARG A 5 58.95 -23.45 41.69
C ARG A 5 58.47 -24.81 41.16
N ALA A 6 58.98 -25.89 41.75
CA ALA A 6 58.50 -27.26 41.56
C ALA A 6 58.01 -27.84 42.89
N ARG A 7 57.15 -28.87 42.85
CA ARG A 7 57.14 -30.08 43.71
C ARG A 7 56.02 -31.07 43.29
N PRO A 8 56.06 -32.37 43.69
CA PRO A 8 55.62 -33.44 42.77
C PRO A 8 54.75 -34.59 43.37
N ARG A 9 54.34 -35.52 42.47
CA ARG A 9 54.13 -37.00 42.62
C ARG A 9 53.43 -37.59 43.87
N LEU A 10 52.43 -38.45 43.61
CA LEU A 10 52.28 -39.88 44.00
C LEU A 10 50.90 -40.36 43.46
N LEU A 11 50.76 -41.33 42.54
CA LEU A 11 50.89 -42.81 42.64
C LEU A 11 49.86 -43.52 43.55
N TRP A 12 48.95 -44.29 42.93
CA TRP A 12 48.57 -45.66 43.36
C TRP A 12 47.93 -46.47 42.19
N GLN A 13 47.76 -47.79 42.35
CA GLN A 13 47.37 -48.76 41.30
C GLN A 13 46.17 -49.65 41.72
N SER A 14 45.44 -50.25 40.78
CA SER A 14 44.69 -51.51 41.01
C SER A 14 44.31 -52.23 39.70
N GLN A 15 43.76 -53.45 39.82
CA GLN A 15 43.41 -54.39 38.74
C GLN A 15 42.06 -55.10 39.11
N SER A 16 41.39 -55.95 38.32
CA SER A 16 41.85 -56.90 37.28
C SER A 16 40.81 -57.22 36.19
N THR A 17 41.29 -57.92 35.16
CA THR A 17 40.57 -58.71 34.13
C THR A 17 40.11 -60.08 34.68
N PRO A 18 39.47 -61.00 33.89
CA PRO A 18 38.90 -60.96 32.53
C PRO A 18 37.35 -61.19 32.65
N PRO A 19 36.62 -62.05 31.89
CA PRO A 19 36.66 -62.58 30.51
C PRO A 19 35.41 -62.10 29.70
N VAL A 20 34.87 -62.65 28.59
CA VAL A 20 35.04 -63.89 27.79
C VAL A 20 35.20 -63.54 26.28
N ARG A 21 35.07 -64.51 25.36
CA ARG A 21 35.55 -64.53 23.96
C ARG A 21 34.55 -65.25 23.02
N LYS A 22 34.65 -64.97 21.70
CA LYS A 22 34.02 -65.65 20.50
C LYS A 22 32.70 -65.01 20.01
N LYS A 23 32.37 -64.96 18.70
CA LYS A 23 33.08 -65.37 17.46
C LYS A 23 32.64 -64.50 16.24
N ARG A 24 33.36 -64.61 15.11
CA ARG A 24 33.14 -63.88 13.83
C ARG A 24 31.75 -64.14 13.18
N VAL A 25 31.23 -63.13 12.46
CA VAL A 25 30.83 -63.23 11.04
C VAL A 25 31.24 -61.94 10.32
N ARG A 26 31.65 -62.03 9.04
CA ARG A 26 31.82 -60.87 8.13
C ARG A 26 30.85 -61.08 6.96
N LYS A 27 29.99 -60.12 6.66
CA LYS A 27 29.09 -60.16 5.48
C LYS A 27 29.23 -58.87 4.67
N ARG A 28 29.13 -58.96 3.35
CA ARG A 28 29.06 -57.82 2.41
C ARG A 28 27.60 -57.51 2.14
N GLU A 29 27.19 -56.26 2.28
CA GLU A 29 25.93 -55.64 1.82
C GLU A 29 26.05 -54.14 2.20
N ALA A 30 25.53 -53.14 1.48
CA ALA A 30 25.27 -52.99 0.05
C ALA A 30 25.32 -51.47 -0.26
N VAL A 31 25.54 -51.04 -1.52
CA VAL A 31 25.61 -49.59 -1.86
C VAL A 31 24.20 -49.00 -1.90
N GLY A 32 23.77 -48.40 -0.79
CA GLY A 32 22.45 -47.76 -0.67
C GLY A 32 22.37 -46.41 -1.39
N HIS A 33 21.61 -46.35 -2.49
CA HIS A 33 21.39 -45.13 -3.27
C HIS A 33 20.72 -44.02 -2.43
N PRO A 34 21.10 -42.72 -2.56
CA PRO A 34 20.54 -41.64 -1.76
C PRO A 34 19.00 -41.51 -1.81
N ALA A 35 18.38 -41.92 -2.91
CA ALA A 35 16.93 -41.87 -3.11
C ALA A 35 16.14 -42.72 -2.09
N ALA A 36 16.69 -43.85 -1.62
CA ALA A 36 16.00 -44.73 -0.68
C ALA A 36 15.79 -44.07 0.70
N GLN A 37 16.77 -43.28 1.17
CA GLN A 37 16.66 -42.55 2.43
C GLN A 37 15.66 -41.38 2.36
N ILE A 38 15.40 -40.85 1.16
CA ILE A 38 14.40 -39.80 0.94
C ILE A 38 12.99 -40.39 1.05
N LEU A 39 12.73 -41.56 0.44
CA LEU A 39 11.42 -42.24 0.53
C LEU A 39 11.05 -42.64 1.97
N VAL A 40 12.01 -43.13 2.77
CA VAL A 40 11.78 -43.44 4.20
C VAL A 40 11.51 -42.18 5.04
N ARG A 41 12.04 -41.01 4.65
CA ARG A 41 11.70 -39.73 5.30
C ARG A 41 10.35 -39.17 4.85
N LEU A 42 9.90 -39.48 3.64
CA LEU A 42 8.58 -39.07 3.14
C LEU A 42 7.44 -39.89 3.76
N SER A 43 7.59 -41.21 3.93
CA SER A 43 6.58 -42.02 4.64
C SER A 43 6.40 -41.60 6.10
N ALA A 44 7.50 -41.24 6.78
CA ALA A 44 7.47 -40.65 8.13
C ALA A 44 6.77 -39.27 8.20
N PHE A 45 6.59 -38.58 7.08
CA PHE A 45 5.84 -37.32 7.01
C PHE A 45 4.35 -37.53 6.70
N ALA A 46 4.01 -38.59 5.96
CA ALA A 46 2.62 -38.96 5.64
C ALA A 46 1.85 -39.58 6.83
N GLY A 47 2.57 -40.16 7.81
CA GLY A 47 1.97 -40.86 8.96
C GLY A 47 1.43 -39.99 10.11
N LYS A 48 1.46 -38.66 10.02
CA LYS A 48 0.94 -37.78 11.08
C LYS A 48 -0.55 -37.52 10.90
N THR A 49 -1.36 -38.19 11.71
CA THR A 49 -2.78 -37.89 11.91
C THR A 49 -2.99 -36.41 12.29
N MET A 50 -4.14 -35.86 11.91
CA MET A 50 -4.51 -34.51 12.32
C MET A 50 -4.57 -34.42 13.85
N PRO A 51 -4.11 -33.31 14.46
CA PRO A 51 -4.49 -33.00 15.84
C PRO A 51 -6.02 -32.94 15.91
N THR A 52 -6.61 -33.70 16.83
CA THR A 52 -8.03 -33.57 17.17
C THR A 52 -8.34 -32.15 17.60
N GLN A 53 -9.54 -31.65 17.27
CA GLN A 53 -9.94 -30.32 17.74
C GLN A 53 -9.91 -30.28 19.29
N PRO A 54 -9.38 -29.21 19.90
CA PRO A 54 -9.49 -29.04 21.34
C PRO A 54 -10.97 -28.83 21.70
N THR A 55 -11.57 -29.83 22.33
CA THR A 55 -12.93 -29.77 22.85
C THR A 55 -13.00 -28.77 24.02
N HIS A 56 -14.07 -27.96 24.03
CA HIS A 56 -14.39 -26.99 25.09
C HIS A 56 -13.27 -26.01 25.51
N SER A 57 -13.10 -24.92 24.75
CA SER A 57 -12.47 -23.71 25.27
C SER A 57 -13.37 -23.04 26.32
N ASP A 58 -12.91 -23.04 27.56
CA ASP A 58 -13.41 -22.26 28.71
C ASP A 58 -13.72 -20.78 28.33
N PRO A 59 -14.98 -20.30 28.43
CA PRO A 59 -15.37 -18.94 28.04
C PRO A 59 -14.68 -17.82 28.84
N THR A 60 -14.09 -18.12 30.00
CA THR A 60 -13.53 -17.11 30.91
C THR A 60 -12.10 -16.72 30.59
N LYS A 61 -11.37 -17.52 29.80
CA LYS A 61 -9.98 -17.23 29.41
C LYS A 61 -9.93 -16.31 28.20
N ALA A 62 -9.88 -15.00 28.47
CA ALA A 62 -9.52 -14.00 27.48
C ALA A 62 -8.22 -14.41 26.75
N PRO A 63 -8.14 -14.28 25.41
CA PRO A 63 -6.98 -14.76 24.66
C PRO A 63 -5.70 -14.05 25.13
N PRO A 64 -4.57 -14.78 25.27
CA PRO A 64 -3.34 -14.23 25.84
C PRO A 64 -2.90 -13.01 25.03
N ASN A 65 -2.61 -11.92 25.76
CA ASN A 65 -2.55 -10.56 25.27
C ASN A 65 -1.69 -10.44 23.99
N ALA A 66 -2.34 -10.45 22.83
CA ALA A 66 -1.68 -10.31 21.55
C ALA A 66 -1.14 -8.89 21.46
N LYS A 67 0.16 -8.72 21.77
CA LYS A 67 0.91 -7.49 21.47
C LYS A 67 0.61 -7.15 20.01
N ALA A 68 -0.16 -6.09 19.78
CA ALA A 68 -0.54 -5.72 18.43
C ALA A 68 0.75 -5.48 17.63
N ASP A 69 0.95 -6.24 16.54
CA ASP A 69 2.11 -6.10 15.65
C ASP A 69 2.18 -4.67 15.12
N HIS A 70 2.88 -3.81 15.85
CA HIS A 70 2.89 -2.39 15.58
C HIS A 70 4.08 -2.10 14.67
N PHE A 71 3.82 -2.11 13.37
CA PHE A 71 4.74 -1.78 12.28
C PHE A 71 5.10 -0.28 12.30
N ALA A 72 5.59 0.21 13.43
CA ALA A 72 5.94 1.61 13.66
C ALA A 72 6.93 2.11 12.60
N GLY A 73 7.81 1.23 12.11
CA GLY A 73 8.78 1.55 11.07
C GLY A 73 8.15 2.13 9.80
N PHE A 74 6.93 1.74 9.44
CA PHE A 74 6.26 2.28 8.25
C PHE A 74 6.03 3.79 8.31
N ASP A 75 5.71 4.35 9.47
CA ASP A 75 5.44 5.80 9.59
C ASP A 75 6.74 6.59 9.35
N GLY A 76 7.88 6.05 9.81
CA GLY A 76 9.20 6.58 9.49
C GLY A 76 9.64 6.38 8.03
N ILE A 77 9.19 5.30 7.38
CA ILE A 77 9.45 5.07 5.96
C ILE A 77 8.59 5.99 5.09
N ARG A 78 7.31 6.21 5.42
CA ARG A 78 6.48 7.23 4.75
C ARG A 78 7.07 8.63 4.88
N LEU A 79 7.66 8.95 6.04
CA LEU A 79 8.33 10.22 6.25
C LEU A 79 9.52 10.40 5.29
N VAL A 80 10.38 9.38 5.16
CA VAL A 80 11.49 9.39 4.18
C VAL A 80 10.96 9.45 2.74
N ALA A 81 9.88 8.73 2.43
CA ALA A 81 9.23 8.75 1.12
C ALA A 81 8.64 10.14 0.76
N ALA A 82 8.06 10.86 1.73
CA ALA A 82 7.59 12.24 1.53
C ALA A 82 8.76 13.19 1.23
N ILE A 83 9.85 13.09 2.01
CA ILE A 83 11.06 13.92 1.81
C ILE A 83 11.71 13.62 0.46
N ALA A 84 11.73 12.35 0.03
CA ALA A 84 12.21 11.91 -1.27
C ALA A 84 11.39 12.48 -2.44
N VAL A 85 10.07 12.59 -2.27
CA VAL A 85 9.16 13.22 -3.25
C VAL A 85 9.40 14.72 -3.36
N ILE A 86 9.46 15.44 -2.23
CA ILE A 86 9.78 16.88 -2.20
C ILE A 86 11.15 17.11 -2.87
N LEU A 87 12.17 16.32 -2.54
CA LEU A 87 13.48 16.44 -3.18
C LEU A 87 13.44 16.23 -4.71
N SER A 88 12.59 15.33 -5.23
CA SER A 88 12.40 15.20 -6.69
C SER A 88 11.70 16.44 -7.28
N HIS A 89 10.59 16.87 -6.66
CA HIS A 89 9.82 18.03 -7.12
C HIS A 89 10.65 19.32 -7.14
N ALA A 90 11.53 19.54 -6.18
CA ALA A 90 12.44 20.69 -6.19
C ALA A 90 13.33 20.74 -7.44
N PHE A 91 13.78 19.59 -7.97
CA PHE A 91 14.53 19.55 -9.24
C PHE A 91 13.61 19.78 -10.45
N VAL A 92 12.39 19.21 -10.46
CA VAL A 92 11.40 19.47 -11.51
C VAL A 92 11.01 20.95 -11.58
N ILE A 93 10.70 21.58 -10.44
CA ILE A 93 10.22 22.96 -10.36
C ILE A 93 11.36 23.96 -10.59
N ALA A 94 12.55 23.73 -10.03
CA ALA A 94 13.66 24.66 -10.17
C ALA A 94 14.37 24.56 -11.53
N GLY A 95 14.58 23.34 -12.03
CA GLY A 95 15.40 23.01 -13.21
C GLY A 95 14.65 22.36 -14.38
N GLY A 96 13.33 22.20 -14.31
CA GLY A 96 12.48 21.66 -15.38
C GLY A 96 12.46 20.13 -15.50
N THR A 97 13.34 19.40 -14.81
CA THR A 97 13.42 17.93 -14.85
C THR A 97 14.15 17.37 -13.63
N ASP A 98 13.75 16.20 -13.15
CA ASP A 98 14.48 15.40 -12.15
C ASP A 98 15.21 14.18 -12.75
N GLU A 99 15.28 14.06 -14.08
CA GLU A 99 16.14 13.08 -14.77
C GLU A 99 17.62 13.21 -14.37
N ASN A 100 18.04 14.42 -14.02
CA ASN A 100 19.35 14.76 -13.48
C ASN A 100 19.27 15.16 -11.99
N GLY A 101 18.35 14.55 -11.23
CA GLY A 101 18.19 14.77 -9.79
C GLY A 101 19.41 14.35 -8.96
N LEU A 102 19.49 14.81 -7.71
CA LEU A 102 20.66 14.67 -6.82
C LEU A 102 21.33 13.29 -6.84
N VAL A 103 20.55 12.21 -6.78
CA VAL A 103 21.07 10.83 -6.78
C VAL A 103 21.77 10.47 -8.10
N VAL A 104 21.24 10.93 -9.24
CA VAL A 104 21.83 10.72 -10.56
C VAL A 104 23.13 11.52 -10.71
N GLN A 105 23.18 12.75 -10.17
CA GLN A 105 24.39 13.57 -10.15
C GLN A 105 25.51 12.92 -9.31
N LEU A 106 25.19 12.49 -8.08
CA LEU A 106 26.13 11.81 -7.18
C LEU A 106 26.66 10.47 -7.74
N LEU A 107 25.91 9.83 -8.64
CA LEU A 107 26.34 8.62 -9.36
C LEU A 107 27.00 8.92 -10.73
N GLY A 108 27.37 10.18 -11.00
CA GLY A 108 28.07 10.57 -12.23
C GLY A 108 27.21 10.43 -13.49
N GLY A 109 25.95 10.87 -13.43
CA GLY A 109 24.98 10.79 -14.52
C GLY A 109 24.30 9.42 -14.69
N ARG A 110 24.63 8.43 -13.85
CA ARG A 110 24.14 7.06 -13.99
C ARG A 110 22.76 6.88 -13.35
N LYS A 111 21.71 6.78 -14.18
CA LYS A 111 20.31 6.51 -13.79
C LYS A 111 20.04 5.10 -13.19
N VAL A 112 21.04 4.44 -12.62
CA VAL A 112 20.99 3.08 -12.04
C VAL A 112 19.98 2.98 -10.89
N LEU A 113 19.85 4.04 -10.09
CA LEU A 113 18.86 4.13 -9.00
C LEU A 113 17.57 4.88 -9.40
N GLY A 114 17.36 5.18 -10.68
CA GLY A 114 16.17 5.88 -11.20
C GLY A 114 15.92 7.26 -10.58
N VAL A 115 14.65 7.70 -10.65
CA VAL A 115 14.16 8.97 -10.08
C VAL A 115 13.74 8.76 -8.63
N LEU A 116 14.15 9.66 -7.72
CA LEU A 116 13.96 9.45 -6.28
C LEU A 116 12.49 9.61 -5.84
N GLY A 117 11.74 10.55 -6.44
CA GLY A 117 10.32 10.77 -6.16
C GLY A 117 9.44 9.57 -6.52
N ASP A 118 9.74 8.91 -7.65
CA ASP A 118 9.06 7.69 -8.09
C ASP A 118 9.10 6.60 -7.02
N TYR A 119 10.27 6.35 -6.42
CA TYR A 119 10.40 5.37 -5.35
C TYR A 119 9.74 5.82 -4.04
N GLY A 120 9.62 7.13 -3.80
CA GLY A 120 8.80 7.68 -2.74
C GLY A 120 7.32 7.34 -2.93
N VAL A 121 6.74 7.66 -4.10
CA VAL A 121 5.36 7.32 -4.45
C VAL A 121 5.13 5.80 -4.40
N ALA A 122 6.00 5.01 -5.05
CA ALA A 122 5.96 3.54 -5.00
C ALA A 122 5.93 3.00 -3.57
N THR A 123 6.72 3.60 -2.66
CA THR A 123 6.78 3.21 -1.24
C THR A 123 5.45 3.48 -0.52
N PHE A 124 4.75 4.59 -0.80
CA PHE A 124 3.40 4.82 -0.28
C PHE A 124 2.42 3.71 -0.75
N PHE A 125 2.40 3.40 -2.05
CA PHE A 125 1.53 2.35 -2.59
C PHE A 125 1.84 0.96 -2.03
N ILE A 126 3.12 0.61 -1.84
CA ILE A 126 3.56 -0.63 -1.17
C ILE A 126 3.02 -0.70 0.27
N ILE A 127 3.22 0.36 1.07
CA ILE A 127 2.79 0.41 2.47
C ILE A 127 1.25 0.30 2.56
N SER A 128 0.54 1.01 1.69
CA SER A 128 -0.92 0.92 1.60
C SER A 128 -1.39 -0.48 1.19
N GLY A 129 -0.84 -1.07 0.13
CA GLY A 129 -1.17 -2.44 -0.29
C GLY A 129 -0.97 -3.47 0.81
N PHE A 130 0.15 -3.40 1.54
CA PHE A 130 0.45 -4.28 2.66
C PHE A 130 -0.53 -4.10 3.84
N LEU A 131 -0.74 -2.87 4.29
CA LEU A 131 -1.58 -2.58 5.47
C LEU A 131 -3.07 -2.82 5.19
N LEU A 132 -3.54 -2.59 3.96
CA LEU A 132 -4.95 -2.73 3.61
C LEU A 132 -5.36 -4.18 3.39
N SER A 133 -4.53 -4.97 2.70
CA SER A 133 -4.75 -6.41 2.61
C SER A 133 -4.66 -7.08 4.00
N ARG A 134 -3.74 -6.63 4.87
CA ARG A 134 -3.68 -7.08 6.27
C ARG A 134 -4.95 -6.70 7.04
N SER A 135 -5.43 -5.47 6.87
CA SER A 135 -6.67 -4.99 7.50
C SER A 135 -7.88 -5.81 7.08
N LEU A 136 -8.08 -6.04 5.77
CA LEU A 136 -9.20 -6.82 5.24
C LEU A 136 -9.12 -8.31 5.62
N ARG A 137 -7.90 -8.87 5.73
CA ARG A 137 -7.67 -10.26 6.16
C ARG A 137 -8.06 -10.53 7.61
N PHE A 138 -7.86 -9.57 8.51
CA PHE A 138 -8.15 -9.73 9.94
C PHE A 138 -9.45 -9.04 10.39
N ASN A 139 -9.95 -8.04 9.65
CA ASN A 139 -11.15 -7.27 9.97
C ASN A 139 -11.95 -6.96 8.67
N PRO A 140 -12.69 -7.93 8.09
CA PRO A 140 -13.32 -7.83 6.76
C PRO A 140 -14.55 -6.90 6.67
N SER A 141 -14.64 -5.85 7.49
CA SER A 141 -15.78 -4.94 7.52
C SER A 141 -15.65 -3.82 6.49
N ILE A 142 -16.38 -3.95 5.37
CA ILE A 142 -16.44 -3.00 4.24
C ILE A 142 -16.63 -1.54 4.72
N LEU A 143 -17.64 -1.29 5.56
CA LEU A 143 -17.92 0.05 6.10
C LEU A 143 -16.77 0.60 6.94
N THR A 144 -16.16 -0.24 7.78
CA THR A 144 -15.03 0.16 8.63
C THR A 144 -13.78 0.44 7.78
N TYR A 145 -13.55 -0.33 6.72
CA TYR A 145 -12.49 -0.08 5.74
C TYR A 145 -12.69 1.29 5.06
N ALA A 146 -13.86 1.52 4.47
CA ALA A 146 -14.19 2.75 3.76
C ALA A 146 -14.04 3.99 4.67
N VAL A 147 -14.70 4.00 5.84
CA VAL A 147 -14.60 5.12 6.81
C VAL A 147 -13.15 5.38 7.24
N ASN A 148 -12.35 4.32 7.47
CA ASN A 148 -10.94 4.46 7.82
C ASN A 148 -10.03 4.91 6.66
N ARG A 149 -10.52 4.91 5.41
CA ARG A 149 -9.81 5.46 4.24
C ARG A 149 -10.24 6.90 3.97
N THR A 150 -11.54 7.16 3.90
CA THR A 150 -12.10 8.51 3.71
C THR A 150 -11.55 9.49 4.75
N LEU A 151 -11.54 9.12 6.05
CA LEU A 151 -11.04 9.98 7.13
C LEU A 151 -9.51 10.16 7.17
N ARG A 152 -8.74 9.35 6.42
CA ARG A 152 -7.28 9.55 6.27
C ARG A 152 -6.97 10.44 5.07
N ILE A 153 -7.67 10.24 3.94
CA ILE A 153 -7.41 11.00 2.72
C ILE A 153 -8.09 12.38 2.74
N VAL A 154 -9.41 12.40 2.85
CA VAL A 154 -10.24 13.56 2.46
C VAL A 154 -10.03 14.80 3.35
N PRO A 155 -9.96 14.73 4.70
CA PRO A 155 -9.91 15.93 5.54
C PRO A 155 -8.66 16.79 5.31
N ALA A 156 -7.46 16.17 5.31
CA ALA A 156 -6.21 16.90 5.08
C ALA A 156 -6.04 17.29 3.60
N PHE A 157 -6.57 16.49 2.66
CA PHE A 157 -6.55 16.84 1.24
C PHE A 157 -7.45 18.05 0.93
N ALA A 158 -8.67 18.07 1.46
CA ALA A 158 -9.56 19.24 1.36
C ALA A 158 -8.90 20.48 1.97
N ALA A 159 -8.27 20.35 3.15
CA ALA A 159 -7.54 21.44 3.78
C ALA A 159 -6.34 21.93 2.94
N CYS A 160 -5.63 21.03 2.26
CA CYS A 160 -4.59 21.40 1.31
C CYS A 160 -5.17 22.17 0.12
N ALA A 161 -6.22 21.65 -0.53
CA ALA A 161 -6.84 22.30 -1.68
C ALA A 161 -7.43 23.68 -1.34
N LEU A 162 -7.99 23.86 -0.14
CA LEU A 162 -8.45 25.15 0.39
C LEU A 162 -7.29 26.14 0.61
N VAL A 163 -6.18 25.71 1.23
CA VAL A 163 -4.98 26.55 1.40
C VAL A 163 -4.37 26.92 0.03
N THR A 164 -4.35 25.98 -0.90
CA THR A 164 -3.90 26.20 -2.28
C THR A 164 -4.76 27.24 -2.99
N ALA A 165 -6.09 27.10 -2.98
CA ALA A 165 -7.01 28.00 -3.68
C ALA A 165 -7.20 29.38 -3.04
N PHE A 166 -7.14 29.47 -1.69
CA PHE A 166 -7.53 30.68 -0.95
C PHE A 166 -6.41 31.35 -0.16
N VAL A 167 -5.20 30.76 -0.12
CA VAL A 167 -4.00 31.41 0.44
C VAL A 167 -2.92 31.53 -0.62
N ILE A 168 -2.49 30.42 -1.22
CA ILE A 168 -1.37 30.42 -2.18
C ILE A 168 -1.77 31.08 -3.50
N GLY A 169 -2.96 30.77 -4.03
CA GLY A 169 -3.50 31.40 -5.24
C GLY A 169 -3.54 32.93 -5.17
N PRO A 170 -4.20 33.56 -4.18
CA PRO A 170 -4.24 35.02 -4.03
C PRO A 170 -2.88 35.71 -3.81
N ILE A 171 -1.87 35.00 -3.30
CA ILE A 171 -0.48 35.49 -3.16
C ILE A 171 0.27 35.41 -4.49
N CYS A 172 0.00 34.39 -5.30
CA CYS A 172 0.75 34.07 -6.52
C CYS A 172 -0.01 34.35 -7.83
N THR A 173 -1.15 35.04 -7.77
CA THR A 173 -1.96 35.38 -8.95
C THR A 173 -1.55 36.72 -9.56
N ALA A 174 -1.44 36.75 -10.89
CA ALA A 174 -1.23 37.96 -11.67
C ALA A 174 -2.53 38.71 -12.02
N VAL A 175 -3.73 38.14 -11.75
CA VAL A 175 -5.00 38.83 -12.01
C VAL A 175 -5.51 39.57 -10.75
N PRO A 176 -6.25 40.69 -10.89
CA PRO A 176 -6.84 41.38 -9.76
C PRO A 176 -7.71 40.45 -8.91
N TRP A 177 -7.67 40.60 -7.58
CA TRP A 177 -8.41 39.74 -6.66
C TRP A 177 -9.91 39.67 -6.94
N GLY A 178 -10.53 40.75 -7.41
CA GLY A 178 -11.93 40.73 -7.87
C GLY A 178 -12.16 39.68 -8.98
N THR A 179 -11.35 39.72 -10.04
CA THR A 179 -11.37 38.72 -11.11
C THR A 179 -11.06 37.31 -10.60
N TYR A 180 -10.12 37.17 -9.67
CA TYR A 180 -9.76 35.89 -9.06
C TYR A 180 -10.93 35.26 -8.30
N PHE A 181 -11.58 36.01 -7.41
CA PHE A 181 -12.68 35.50 -6.57
C PHE A 181 -14.04 35.47 -7.30
N SER A 182 -14.22 36.21 -8.39
CA SER A 182 -15.40 36.06 -9.27
C SER A 182 -15.28 34.90 -10.26
N SER A 183 -14.09 34.29 -10.42
CA SER A 183 -13.91 33.14 -11.31
C SER A 183 -14.48 31.85 -10.71
N SER A 184 -15.25 31.11 -11.51
CA SER A 184 -15.80 29.81 -11.12
C SER A 184 -14.70 28.78 -10.82
N THR A 185 -13.56 28.83 -11.53
CA THR A 185 -12.42 27.91 -11.34
C THR A 185 -11.87 27.96 -9.90
N THR A 186 -11.81 29.15 -9.30
CA THR A 186 -11.33 29.33 -7.92
C THR A 186 -12.19 28.60 -6.90
N TRP A 187 -13.51 28.57 -7.12
CA TRP A 187 -14.47 27.90 -6.23
C TRP A 187 -14.69 26.42 -6.57
N SER A 188 -14.53 26.03 -7.83
CA SER A 188 -14.61 24.62 -8.25
C SER A 188 -13.36 23.85 -7.84
N PHE A 189 -12.16 24.45 -7.90
CA PHE A 189 -10.88 23.77 -7.66
C PHE A 189 -10.84 22.92 -6.37
N PRO A 190 -11.27 23.40 -5.18
CA PRO A 190 -11.27 22.56 -3.97
C PRO A 190 -12.26 21.40 -4.05
N VAL A 191 -13.42 21.61 -4.69
CA VAL A 191 -14.48 20.59 -4.86
C VAL A 191 -14.06 19.53 -5.88
N HIS A 192 -13.49 19.96 -7.01
CA HIS A 192 -12.97 19.10 -8.06
C HIS A 192 -11.78 18.28 -7.56
N SER A 193 -10.82 18.93 -6.90
CA SER A 193 -9.70 18.27 -6.19
C SER A 193 -10.21 17.17 -5.27
N VAL A 194 -11.15 17.45 -4.36
CA VAL A 194 -11.66 16.46 -3.38
C VAL A 194 -12.42 15.31 -4.06
N ASN A 195 -13.07 15.54 -5.20
CA ASN A 195 -13.68 14.49 -6.03
C ASN A 195 -12.66 13.72 -6.89
N LEU A 196 -11.38 14.10 -6.80
CA LEU A 196 -10.21 13.54 -7.49
C LEU A 196 -10.19 13.77 -9.01
N PHE A 197 -11.00 14.71 -9.50
CA PHE A 197 -10.68 15.43 -10.73
C PHE A 197 -9.35 16.15 -10.53
N THR A 198 -8.51 16.18 -11.55
CA THR A 198 -7.16 16.75 -11.45
C THR A 198 -7.08 18.08 -12.19
N ASP A 199 -7.86 19.05 -11.66
CA ASP A 199 -7.82 20.44 -12.09
C ASP A 199 -6.47 21.04 -11.70
N TRP A 200 -5.63 21.30 -12.69
CA TRP A 200 -4.26 21.78 -12.46
C TRP A 200 -4.17 23.28 -12.17
N ILE A 201 -5.12 24.07 -12.72
CA ILE A 201 -4.99 25.50 -12.96
C ILE A 201 -5.86 26.32 -12.00
N LEU A 202 -5.33 27.44 -11.51
CA LEU A 202 -6.09 28.52 -10.88
C LEU A 202 -5.90 29.83 -11.69
N PRO A 203 -6.86 30.78 -11.64
CA PRO A 203 -6.82 31.97 -12.50
C PRO A 203 -5.55 32.82 -12.29
N GLY A 204 -4.69 32.87 -13.32
CA GLY A 204 -3.46 33.67 -13.33
C GLY A 204 -2.41 33.28 -12.28
N VAL A 205 -2.51 32.11 -11.65
CA VAL A 205 -1.61 31.67 -10.57
C VAL A 205 -0.36 31.04 -11.15
N PHE A 206 0.80 31.49 -10.66
CA PHE A 206 2.15 31.17 -11.15
C PHE A 206 2.42 31.69 -12.57
N GLY A 207 3.19 32.78 -12.65
CA GLY A 207 3.40 33.58 -13.86
C GLY A 207 4.78 33.43 -14.50
N TYR A 208 5.46 32.29 -14.28
CA TYR A 208 6.74 31.99 -14.93
C TYR A 208 6.55 31.02 -16.11
N ASP A 209 7.44 31.08 -17.11
CA ASP A 209 7.27 30.30 -18.34
C ASP A 209 7.38 28.78 -18.14
N GLY A 210 6.39 28.05 -18.67
CA GLY A 210 6.40 26.58 -18.79
C GLY A 210 5.11 25.88 -18.34
N GLU A 211 4.88 24.67 -18.86
CA GLU A 211 3.72 23.81 -18.49
C GLU A 211 3.69 23.41 -17.00
N LEU A 212 4.82 23.56 -16.29
CA LEU A 212 4.91 23.31 -14.85
C LEU A 212 4.27 24.42 -14.01
N ALA A 213 4.29 25.68 -14.46
CA ALA A 213 3.64 26.78 -13.74
C ALA A 213 2.11 26.57 -13.66
N LYS A 214 1.52 26.04 -14.74
CA LYS A 214 0.11 25.68 -14.83
C LYS A 214 -0.32 24.56 -13.88
N GLN A 215 0.62 23.87 -13.23
CA GLN A 215 0.35 22.82 -12.24
C GLN A 215 0.50 23.39 -10.84
N VAL A 216 -0.63 23.85 -10.28
CA VAL A 216 -0.67 24.47 -8.95
C VAL A 216 -0.35 23.47 -7.84
N ASN A 217 -0.78 22.20 -7.97
CA ASN A 217 -0.35 21.12 -7.09
C ASN A 217 -0.16 19.79 -7.85
N GLY A 218 1.04 19.60 -8.41
CA GLY A 218 1.42 18.40 -9.17
C GLY A 218 1.30 17.08 -8.39
N SER A 219 1.54 17.08 -7.07
CA SER A 219 1.59 15.84 -6.27
C SER A 219 0.25 15.08 -6.21
N LEU A 220 -0.86 15.76 -6.51
CA LEU A 220 -2.20 15.18 -6.47
C LEU A 220 -2.43 14.08 -7.52
N TRP A 221 -1.57 13.95 -8.55
CA TRP A 221 -1.70 12.96 -9.62
C TRP A 221 -1.83 11.52 -9.11
N SER A 222 -1.15 11.19 -8.02
CA SER A 222 -1.07 9.82 -7.49
C SER A 222 -2.26 9.46 -6.62
N LEU A 223 -2.86 10.45 -5.92
CA LEU A 223 -3.89 10.25 -4.90
C LEU A 223 -5.17 9.65 -5.49
N ARG A 224 -5.51 10.02 -6.74
CA ARG A 224 -6.62 9.42 -7.50
C ARG A 224 -6.39 7.91 -7.69
N TYR A 225 -5.18 7.52 -8.10
CA TYR A 225 -4.81 6.11 -8.29
C TYR A 225 -4.66 5.33 -6.99
N GLU A 226 -4.29 5.98 -5.87
CA GLU A 226 -4.30 5.35 -4.56
C GLU A 226 -5.72 4.97 -4.15
N ALA A 227 -6.67 5.92 -4.24
CA ALA A 227 -8.06 5.67 -3.91
C ALA A 227 -8.74 4.66 -4.87
N LEU A 228 -8.38 4.66 -6.17
CA LEU A 228 -8.77 3.59 -7.11
C LEU A 228 -8.22 2.22 -6.68
N SER A 229 -6.96 2.14 -6.25
CA SER A 229 -6.33 0.91 -5.76
C SER A 229 -6.99 0.39 -4.47
N TYR A 230 -7.43 1.29 -3.59
CA TYR A 230 -8.18 0.95 -2.38
C TYR A 230 -9.54 0.32 -2.71
N VAL A 231 -10.24 0.86 -3.72
CA VAL A 231 -11.52 0.35 -4.22
C VAL A 231 -11.33 -1.02 -4.89
N PHE A 232 -10.37 -1.12 -5.81
CA PHE A 232 -10.03 -2.36 -6.50
C PHE A 232 -9.71 -3.49 -5.51
N LEU A 233 -8.88 -3.23 -4.50
CA LEU A 233 -8.57 -4.21 -3.47
C LEU A 233 -9.81 -4.68 -2.71
N LEU A 234 -10.69 -3.76 -2.31
CA LEU A 234 -11.92 -4.06 -1.58
C LEU A 234 -12.87 -4.95 -2.40
N LEU A 235 -13.01 -4.68 -3.69
CA LEU A 235 -13.82 -5.47 -4.63
C LEU A 235 -13.23 -6.88 -4.83
N VAL A 236 -11.92 -6.99 -5.03
CA VAL A 236 -11.24 -8.28 -5.19
C VAL A 236 -11.30 -9.10 -3.89
N TRP A 237 -11.15 -8.48 -2.71
CA TRP A 237 -11.16 -9.17 -1.42
C TRP A 237 -12.55 -9.65 -0.99
N THR A 238 -13.61 -8.95 -1.41
CA THR A 238 -15.01 -9.38 -1.21
C THR A 238 -15.46 -10.39 -2.28
N THR A 239 -14.87 -10.32 -3.48
CA THR A 239 -15.14 -11.24 -4.60
C THR A 239 -14.44 -12.61 -4.45
N CYS A 240 -13.17 -12.63 -4.06
CA CYS A 240 -12.42 -13.88 -3.97
C CYS A 240 -12.86 -14.75 -2.79
N ARG A 241 -12.80 -16.08 -2.95
CA ARG A 241 -13.10 -17.04 -1.86
C ARG A 241 -11.97 -17.21 -0.85
N SER A 242 -10.77 -16.69 -1.14
CA SER A 242 -9.62 -16.73 -0.23
C SER A 242 -8.68 -15.54 -0.45
N ALA A 243 -7.93 -15.16 0.59
CA ALA A 243 -6.90 -14.12 0.50
C ALA A 243 -5.77 -14.47 -0.49
N THR A 244 -5.46 -15.76 -0.67
CA THR A 244 -4.50 -16.23 -1.67
C THR A 244 -4.99 -15.94 -3.09
N LEU A 245 -6.26 -16.25 -3.39
CA LEU A 245 -6.84 -15.92 -4.71
C LEU A 245 -6.91 -14.40 -4.90
N ALA A 246 -7.30 -13.64 -3.87
CA ALA A 246 -7.32 -12.18 -3.93
C ALA A 246 -5.93 -11.59 -4.25
N THR A 247 -4.88 -12.11 -3.60
CA THR A 247 -3.49 -11.70 -3.84
C THR A 247 -3.08 -11.96 -5.29
N TRP A 248 -3.32 -13.17 -5.82
CA TRP A 248 -2.93 -13.50 -7.19
C TRP A 248 -3.76 -12.77 -8.25
N VAL A 249 -5.04 -12.46 -7.99
CA VAL A 249 -5.84 -11.60 -8.88
C VAL A 249 -5.30 -10.17 -8.91
N VAL A 250 -4.96 -9.59 -7.74
CA VAL A 250 -4.32 -8.26 -7.68
C VAL A 250 -2.99 -8.24 -8.44
N VAL A 251 -2.15 -9.26 -8.26
CA VAL A 251 -0.85 -9.39 -8.97
C VAL A 251 -1.05 -9.57 -10.47
N ALA A 252 -1.98 -10.41 -10.91
CA ALA A 252 -2.23 -10.67 -12.33
C ALA A 252 -2.77 -9.42 -13.06
N VAL A 253 -3.70 -8.69 -12.46
CA VAL A 253 -4.21 -7.42 -13.02
C VAL A 253 -3.09 -6.37 -13.07
N ALA A 254 -2.26 -6.27 -12.02
CA ALA A 254 -1.15 -5.33 -11.98
C ALA A 254 -0.09 -5.61 -13.07
N ILE A 255 0.27 -6.88 -13.29
CA ILE A 255 1.13 -7.28 -14.42
C ILE A 255 0.46 -6.87 -15.73
N GLY A 256 -0.83 -7.17 -15.93
CA GLY A 256 -1.58 -6.78 -17.13
C GLY A 256 -1.62 -5.27 -17.38
N THR A 257 -1.75 -4.43 -16.35
CA THR A 257 -1.69 -2.97 -16.49
C THR A 257 -0.29 -2.45 -16.85
N TRP A 258 0.78 -3.15 -16.44
CA TRP A 258 2.16 -2.80 -16.78
C TRP A 258 2.57 -3.28 -18.17
N THR A 259 2.14 -4.48 -18.58
CA THR A 259 2.52 -5.08 -19.86
C THR A 259 1.63 -4.68 -21.04
N SER A 260 0.51 -4.00 -20.81
CA SER A 260 -0.40 -3.55 -21.87
C SER A 260 0.02 -2.20 -22.44
N PRO A 261 0.46 -2.12 -23.73
CA PRO A 261 0.84 -0.86 -24.35
C PRO A 261 -0.29 0.17 -24.35
N PHE A 262 -1.54 -0.29 -24.43
CA PHE A 262 -2.72 0.56 -24.36
C PHE A 262 -2.85 1.24 -22.99
N VAL A 263 -2.68 0.50 -21.89
CA VAL A 263 -2.84 1.04 -20.54
C VAL A 263 -1.67 1.95 -20.18
N THR A 264 -0.44 1.61 -20.57
CA THR A 264 0.72 2.49 -20.37
C THR A 264 0.62 3.78 -21.17
N ALA A 265 0.04 3.77 -22.38
CA ALA A 265 -0.12 4.97 -23.20
C ALA A 265 -1.27 5.89 -22.72
N HIS A 266 -2.42 5.32 -22.35
CA HIS A 266 -3.62 6.13 -22.05
C HIS A 266 -3.84 6.39 -20.56
N VAL A 267 -3.32 5.53 -19.67
CA VAL A 267 -3.52 5.64 -18.22
C VAL A 267 -2.21 5.32 -17.47
N LEU A 268 -1.10 5.90 -17.92
CA LEU A 268 0.27 5.70 -17.40
C LEU A 268 0.33 5.62 -15.86
N GLY A 269 -0.40 6.49 -15.16
CA GLY A 269 -0.39 6.52 -13.71
C GLY A 269 -0.91 5.25 -13.02
N ILE A 270 -1.95 4.56 -13.54
CA ILE A 270 -2.37 3.28 -12.95
C ILE A 270 -1.41 2.15 -13.33
N ALA A 271 -0.86 2.18 -14.55
CA ALA A 271 0.16 1.24 -14.99
C ALA A 271 1.39 1.29 -14.08
N PHE A 272 1.82 2.49 -13.69
CA PHE A 272 2.91 2.72 -12.74
C PHE A 272 2.54 2.32 -11.31
N THR A 273 1.43 2.83 -10.75
CA THR A 273 1.17 2.70 -9.30
C THR A 273 0.66 1.31 -8.87
N LEU A 274 -0.13 0.63 -9.72
CA LEU A 274 -0.81 -0.60 -9.31
C LEU A 274 0.16 -1.78 -9.02
N PRO A 275 1.27 -1.98 -9.76
CA PRO A 275 2.28 -2.97 -9.42
C PRO A 275 2.98 -2.76 -8.07
N TYR A 276 3.22 -1.51 -7.66
CA TYR A 276 3.74 -1.22 -6.32
C TYR A 276 2.74 -1.58 -5.22
N PHE A 277 1.45 -1.27 -5.44
CA PHE A 277 0.37 -1.68 -4.56
C PHE A 277 0.24 -3.20 -4.47
N ALA A 278 0.27 -3.89 -5.63
CA ALA A 278 0.24 -5.34 -5.72
C ALA A 278 1.46 -6.00 -5.05
N GLY A 279 2.64 -5.37 -5.14
CA GLY A 279 3.84 -5.69 -4.38
C GLY A 279 3.59 -5.70 -2.87
N GLY A 280 2.96 -4.64 -2.34
CA GLY A 280 2.53 -4.57 -0.95
C GLY A 280 1.57 -5.70 -0.55
N VAL A 281 0.57 -5.97 -1.38
CA VAL A 281 -0.42 -7.06 -1.16
C VAL A 281 0.25 -8.44 -1.21
N LEU A 282 1.17 -8.67 -2.15
CA LEU A 282 1.97 -9.90 -2.23
C LEU A 282 2.87 -10.07 -1.00
N MET A 283 3.53 -8.99 -0.55
CA MET A 283 4.36 -9.04 0.67
C MET A 283 3.53 -9.26 1.94
N GLN A 284 2.26 -8.86 1.98
CA GLN A 284 1.35 -9.25 3.07
C GLN A 284 1.17 -10.77 3.11
N TRP A 285 0.92 -11.38 1.94
CA TRP A 285 0.74 -12.82 1.82
C TRP A 285 2.01 -13.59 2.16
N VAL A 286 3.18 -13.13 1.67
CA VAL A 286 4.51 -13.71 1.95
C VAL A 286 4.86 -13.58 3.44
N HIS A 287 4.82 -12.40 4.03
CA HIS A 287 5.10 -12.19 5.46
C HIS A 287 4.18 -13.06 6.33
N ALA A 288 2.88 -13.13 6.02
CA ALA A 288 1.92 -13.91 6.80
C ALA A 288 2.09 -15.44 6.68
N ARG A 289 3.10 -15.92 5.94
CA ARG A 289 3.45 -17.34 5.78
C ARG A 289 4.93 -17.66 6.08
N TYR A 290 5.84 -16.69 5.89
CA TYR A 290 7.29 -16.88 5.98
C TYR A 290 8.03 -15.80 6.80
N GLY A 291 7.36 -14.72 7.21
CA GLY A 291 7.98 -13.55 7.86
C GLY A 291 8.97 -12.81 6.96
N THR A 292 9.85 -12.00 7.56
CA THR A 292 11.03 -11.43 6.89
C THR A 292 12.33 -11.83 7.59
N ASN A 293 13.45 -11.84 6.85
CA ASN A 293 14.76 -12.18 7.38
C ASN A 293 15.90 -11.36 6.74
N ARG A 294 17.04 -11.27 7.43
CA ARG A 294 18.19 -10.45 7.00
C ARG A 294 18.82 -10.93 5.69
N THR A 295 18.88 -12.24 5.46
CA THR A 295 19.51 -12.83 4.27
C THR A 295 18.75 -12.44 3.00
N MET A 296 17.42 -12.53 3.03
CA MET A 296 16.55 -12.09 1.94
C MET A 296 16.57 -10.57 1.76
N ALA A 297 16.67 -9.78 2.84
CA ALA A 297 16.85 -8.33 2.70
C ALA A 297 18.17 -7.97 1.98
N VAL A 298 19.31 -8.58 2.36
CA VAL A 298 20.60 -8.38 1.66
C VAL A 298 20.52 -8.86 0.20
N ALA A 299 19.88 -10.01 -0.06
CA ALA A 299 19.66 -10.48 -1.42
C ALA A 299 18.77 -9.53 -2.24
N SER A 300 17.72 -8.96 -1.65
CA SER A 300 16.87 -7.95 -2.31
C SER A 300 17.64 -6.67 -2.66
N VAL A 301 18.54 -6.19 -1.79
CA VAL A 301 19.42 -5.05 -2.11
C VAL A 301 20.35 -5.39 -3.27
N PHE A 302 21.04 -6.54 -3.21
CA PHE A 302 21.94 -6.97 -4.29
C PHE A 302 21.21 -7.11 -5.63
N LEU A 303 20.06 -7.78 -5.64
CA LEU A 303 19.25 -7.98 -6.84
C LEU A 303 18.63 -6.68 -7.38
N LEU A 304 18.34 -5.68 -6.53
CA LEU A 304 17.94 -4.34 -6.97
C LEU A 304 19.08 -3.58 -7.64
N VAL A 305 20.30 -3.65 -7.08
CA VAL A 305 21.49 -3.03 -7.71
C VAL A 305 21.78 -3.70 -9.06
N MET A 306 21.73 -5.03 -9.13
CA MET A 306 21.87 -5.75 -10.41
C MET A 306 20.75 -5.40 -11.40
N ALA A 307 19.50 -5.28 -10.96
CA ALA A 307 18.40 -4.83 -11.82
C ALA A 307 18.64 -3.41 -12.36
N GLY A 308 19.22 -2.51 -11.56
CA GLY A 308 19.63 -1.16 -11.99
C GLY A 308 20.73 -1.13 -13.05
N VAL A 309 21.61 -2.14 -13.07
CA VAL A 309 22.62 -2.32 -14.14
C VAL A 309 21.97 -2.77 -15.45
N PHE A 310 20.84 -3.49 -15.39
CA PHE A 310 20.08 -3.97 -16.55
C PHE A 310 18.86 -3.11 -16.93
N HIS A 311 18.71 -1.91 -16.34
CA HIS A 311 17.55 -1.02 -16.54
C HIS A 311 16.19 -1.63 -16.16
N LEU A 312 16.18 -2.57 -15.20
CA LEU A 312 15.01 -3.28 -14.66
C LEU A 312 14.68 -2.88 -13.20
N GLN A 313 15.33 -1.85 -12.65
CA GLN A 313 15.16 -1.43 -11.26
C GLN A 313 13.71 -1.08 -10.90
N THR A 314 12.99 -0.45 -11.82
CA THR A 314 11.62 0.06 -11.62
C THR A 314 10.64 -1.10 -11.41
N GLN A 315 10.76 -2.15 -12.22
CA GLN A 315 10.03 -3.42 -12.13
C GLN A 315 10.46 -4.22 -10.90
N ALA A 316 11.77 -4.32 -10.66
CA ALA A 316 12.34 -5.08 -9.55
C ALA A 316 11.92 -4.49 -8.18
N PHE A 317 11.77 -3.17 -8.08
CA PHE A 317 11.32 -2.49 -6.86
C PHE A 317 9.90 -2.88 -6.44
N ALA A 318 9.02 -3.22 -7.39
CA ALA A 318 7.66 -3.68 -7.07
C ALA A 318 7.64 -4.97 -6.23
N VAL A 319 8.69 -5.81 -6.29
CA VAL A 319 8.78 -7.05 -5.49
C VAL A 319 9.88 -6.95 -4.43
N LEU A 320 11.10 -6.58 -4.82
CA LEU A 320 12.27 -6.53 -3.93
C LEU A 320 12.25 -5.26 -3.06
N GLY A 321 11.85 -4.13 -3.63
CA GLY A 321 11.63 -2.89 -2.86
C GLY A 321 10.48 -3.07 -1.88
N ALA A 322 9.40 -3.73 -2.29
CA ALA A 322 8.31 -4.11 -1.40
C ALA A 322 8.77 -5.00 -0.22
N TYR A 323 9.65 -5.98 -0.47
CA TYR A 323 10.25 -6.80 0.59
C TYR A 323 11.05 -5.94 1.59
N LEU A 324 11.89 -5.03 1.08
CA LEU A 324 12.69 -4.13 1.92
C LEU A 324 11.83 -3.16 2.74
N VAL A 325 10.79 -2.58 2.14
CA VAL A 325 9.85 -1.68 2.82
C VAL A 325 9.14 -2.39 3.98
N VAL A 326 8.71 -3.65 3.81
CA VAL A 326 8.12 -4.45 4.91
C VAL A 326 9.17 -4.83 5.95
N PHE A 327 10.35 -5.28 5.53
CA PHE A 327 11.46 -5.61 6.44
C PHE A 327 11.88 -4.41 7.31
N PHE A 328 12.03 -3.20 6.74
CA PHE A 328 12.31 -2.02 7.55
C PHE A 328 11.07 -1.50 8.30
N GLY A 329 9.86 -1.75 7.81
CA GLY A 329 8.58 -1.35 8.42
C GLY A 329 8.23 -2.08 9.71
N GLU A 330 8.63 -3.36 9.83
CA GLU A 330 8.57 -4.14 11.07
C GLU A 330 9.45 -3.57 12.20
N ARG A 331 10.43 -2.72 11.89
CA ARG A 331 11.55 -2.38 12.78
C ARG A 331 11.50 -0.90 13.18
N GLN A 332 11.65 -0.60 14.47
CA GLN A 332 11.72 0.79 14.91
C GLN A 332 12.93 1.51 14.32
N ASN A 333 12.68 2.63 13.67
CA ASN A 333 13.66 3.52 13.05
C ASN A 333 13.50 4.98 13.58
N PRO A 334 14.44 5.90 13.33
CA PRO A 334 14.36 7.26 13.86
C PRO A 334 13.06 8.01 13.48
N GLY A 335 12.61 7.88 12.23
CA GLY A 335 11.35 8.47 11.76
C GLY A 335 10.13 7.93 12.52
N SER A 336 10.09 6.64 12.85
CA SER A 336 9.02 6.05 13.67
C SER A 336 9.02 6.55 15.13
N LYS A 337 10.21 6.84 15.69
CA LYS A 337 10.33 7.44 17.03
C LYS A 337 9.92 8.91 17.03
N LEU A 338 10.11 9.62 15.91
CA LEU A 338 9.61 10.97 15.70
C LEU A 338 8.09 10.96 15.53
N ALA A 339 7.54 10.14 14.63
CA ALA A 339 6.10 9.96 14.44
C ALA A 339 5.37 9.48 15.72
N GLY A 340 6.02 8.67 16.56
CA GLY A 340 5.51 8.30 17.88
C GLY A 340 5.39 9.46 18.89
N LYS A 341 6.11 10.58 18.66
CA LYS A 341 6.04 11.81 19.47
C LYS A 341 5.14 12.88 18.83
N ILE A 342 5.38 13.19 17.55
CA ILE A 342 4.72 14.29 16.83
C ILE A 342 3.61 13.84 15.87
N GLY A 343 3.32 12.54 15.79
CA GLY A 343 2.33 11.97 14.87
C GLY A 343 2.88 11.75 13.46
N ASP A 344 2.22 10.87 12.70
CA ASP A 344 2.55 10.66 11.29
C ASP A 344 2.11 11.86 10.43
N CYS A 345 3.04 12.81 10.24
CA CYS A 345 2.87 13.99 9.41
C CYS A 345 3.24 13.74 7.93
N SER A 346 3.56 12.51 7.52
CA SER A 346 4.05 12.20 6.16
C SER A 346 3.05 12.55 5.05
N TYR A 347 1.75 12.43 5.33
CA TYR A 347 0.70 12.73 4.37
C TYR A 347 0.54 14.24 4.16
N GLY A 348 0.56 15.03 5.24
CA GLY A 348 0.68 16.49 5.14
C GLY A 348 1.92 16.93 4.35
N LEU A 349 3.09 16.34 4.61
CA LEU A 349 4.31 16.65 3.86
C LEU A 349 4.16 16.39 2.36
N TYR A 350 3.56 15.26 1.98
CA TYR A 350 3.29 14.92 0.58
C TYR A 350 2.31 15.89 -0.11
N LEU A 351 1.24 16.29 0.60
CA LEU A 351 0.21 17.19 0.06
C LEU A 351 0.69 18.63 -0.13
N TYR A 352 1.40 19.18 0.86
CA TYR A 352 1.80 20.59 0.87
C TYR A 352 3.12 20.88 0.14
N GLY A 353 3.95 19.87 -0.15
CA GLY A 353 5.28 20.06 -0.75
C GLY A 353 5.26 20.88 -2.04
N TRP A 354 4.64 20.34 -3.09
CA TRP A 354 4.57 21.00 -4.40
C TRP A 354 4.03 22.45 -4.35
N PRO A 355 2.86 22.75 -3.73
CA PRO A 355 2.37 24.13 -3.73
C PRO A 355 3.21 25.09 -2.88
N VAL A 356 3.98 24.60 -1.89
CA VAL A 356 4.98 25.39 -1.17
C VAL A 356 6.24 25.63 -2.02
N GLU A 357 6.66 24.65 -2.82
CA GLU A 357 7.76 24.79 -3.77
C GLU A 357 7.41 25.79 -4.89
N GLN A 358 6.20 25.71 -5.44
CA GLN A 358 5.69 26.69 -6.41
C GLN A 358 5.61 28.10 -5.81
N LEU A 359 5.10 28.24 -4.58
CA LEU A 359 5.07 29.51 -3.84
C LEU A 359 6.48 30.10 -3.67
N LEU A 360 7.45 29.29 -3.23
CA LEU A 360 8.83 29.74 -3.05
C LEU A 360 9.52 30.09 -4.38
N ARG A 361 9.31 29.29 -5.43
CA ARG A 361 9.79 29.59 -6.78
C ARG A 361 9.24 30.92 -7.30
N GLN A 362 7.95 31.18 -7.10
CA GLN A 362 7.29 32.42 -7.51
C GLN A 362 7.73 33.65 -6.71
N LEU A 363 8.01 33.50 -5.41
CA LEU A 363 8.43 34.60 -4.54
C LEU A 363 9.93 34.91 -4.60
N THR A 364 10.78 33.94 -4.93
CA THR A 364 12.25 34.09 -4.92
C THR A 364 12.90 34.06 -6.29
N GLY A 365 12.20 33.57 -7.33
CA GLY A 365 12.77 33.33 -8.66
C GLY A 365 13.82 32.21 -8.72
N THR A 366 14.06 31.50 -7.62
CA THR A 366 15.24 30.62 -7.47
C THR A 366 15.26 29.45 -8.47
N THR A 367 16.40 29.24 -9.11
CA THR A 367 16.72 28.12 -10.01
C THR A 367 17.57 27.03 -9.34
N ASP A 368 17.96 27.18 -8.07
CA ASP A 368 18.67 26.15 -7.32
C ASP A 368 17.68 25.14 -6.68
N PRO A 369 17.70 23.86 -7.09
CA PRO A 369 16.87 22.82 -6.47
C PRO A 369 17.17 22.61 -4.98
N MET A 370 18.41 22.81 -4.53
CA MET A 370 18.79 22.51 -3.14
C MET A 370 18.33 23.61 -2.18
N PHE A 371 18.50 24.88 -2.53
CA PHE A 371 17.86 25.99 -1.83
C PHE A 371 16.34 25.83 -1.79
N LEU A 372 15.70 25.49 -2.92
CA LEU A 372 14.26 25.29 -2.99
C LEU A 372 13.82 24.14 -2.07
N PHE A 373 14.47 22.97 -2.15
CA PHE A 373 14.19 21.81 -1.31
C PHE A 373 14.32 22.13 0.19
N VAL A 374 15.41 22.76 0.63
CA VAL A 374 15.67 23.03 2.05
C VAL A 374 14.66 24.03 2.62
N THR A 375 14.37 25.11 1.89
CA THR A 375 13.39 26.12 2.31
C THR A 375 11.96 25.58 2.26
N ALA A 376 11.59 24.86 1.20
CA ALA A 376 10.29 24.23 1.07
C ALA A 376 10.05 23.16 2.13
N LEU A 377 11.01 22.30 2.43
CA LEU A 377 10.87 21.27 3.45
C LEU A 377 10.57 21.88 4.83
N ALA A 378 11.24 22.97 5.20
CA ALA A 378 11.00 23.65 6.48
C ALA A 378 9.59 24.26 6.61
N LEU A 379 9.10 24.95 5.57
CA LEU A 379 7.76 25.51 5.54
C LEU A 379 6.68 24.42 5.45
N THR A 380 6.88 23.44 4.57
CA THR A 380 5.98 22.28 4.39
C THR A 380 5.85 21.48 5.68
N TRP A 381 6.94 21.30 6.43
CA TRP A 381 6.92 20.62 7.73
C TRP A 381 6.00 21.33 8.74
N THR A 382 5.99 22.66 8.73
CA THR A 382 5.13 23.47 9.60
C THR A 382 3.66 23.28 9.23
N LEU A 383 3.31 23.37 7.94
CA LEU A 383 1.94 23.11 7.46
C LEU A 383 1.48 21.68 7.71
N ALA A 384 2.36 20.70 7.47
CA ALA A 384 2.11 19.28 7.72
C ALA A 384 1.90 18.97 9.20
N PHE A 385 2.67 19.60 10.10
CA PHE A 385 2.50 19.48 11.54
C PHE A 385 1.14 20.03 11.99
N LEU A 386 0.75 21.22 11.50
CA LEU A 386 -0.55 21.83 11.80
C LEU A 386 -1.70 20.94 11.29
N SER A 387 -1.65 20.51 10.03
CA SER A 387 -2.69 19.64 9.43
C SER A 387 -2.79 18.29 10.15
N CYS A 388 -1.67 17.66 10.52
CA CYS A 388 -1.66 16.43 11.30
C CYS A 388 -2.37 16.62 12.66
N HIS A 389 -2.08 17.71 13.38
CA HIS A 389 -2.61 17.94 14.72
C HIS A 389 -4.07 18.40 14.74
N PHE A 390 -4.46 19.32 13.86
CA PHE A 390 -5.78 19.95 13.86
C PHE A 390 -6.80 19.28 12.92
N ILE A 391 -6.35 18.44 11.97
CA ILE A 391 -7.22 17.90 10.91
C ILE A 391 -7.15 16.36 10.86
N GLU A 392 -5.98 15.77 10.65
CA GLU A 392 -5.86 14.30 10.52
C GLU A 392 -6.18 13.57 11.83
N ARG A 393 -5.53 13.95 12.95
CA ARG A 393 -5.75 13.30 14.25
C ARG A 393 -7.21 13.42 14.72
N PRO A 394 -7.88 14.59 14.66
CA PRO A 394 -9.29 14.69 15.05
C PRO A 394 -10.21 13.87 14.14
N ALA A 395 -10.01 13.89 12.81
CA ALA A 395 -10.79 13.06 11.90
C ALA A 395 -10.65 11.57 12.24
N MET A 396 -9.42 11.09 12.38
CA MET A 396 -9.14 9.69 12.69
C MET A 396 -9.56 9.28 14.12
N LYS A 397 -9.68 10.20 15.08
CA LYS A 397 -10.26 9.93 16.41
C LYS A 397 -11.74 9.50 16.30
N HIS A 398 -12.51 10.15 15.44
CA HIS A 398 -13.96 9.94 15.33
C HIS A 398 -14.38 8.73 14.46
N ARG A 399 -13.42 8.04 13.81
CA ARG A 399 -13.69 6.93 12.87
C ARG A 399 -14.64 5.84 13.37
N ARG A 400 -14.55 5.46 14.65
CA ARG A 400 -15.47 4.47 15.27
C ARG A 400 -16.90 5.00 15.39
N ALA A 401 -17.07 6.26 15.79
CA ALA A 401 -18.37 6.90 15.98
C ALA A 401 -19.05 7.22 14.63
N LEU A 402 -18.28 7.57 13.61
CA LEU A 402 -18.81 7.73 12.26
C LEU A 402 -19.28 6.38 11.68
N ALA A 403 -18.48 5.33 11.82
CA ALA A 403 -18.86 3.99 11.36
C ALA A 403 -20.09 3.41 12.09
N SER A 404 -20.28 3.70 13.38
CA SER A 404 -21.50 3.28 14.10
C SER A 404 -22.73 4.11 13.70
N ARG A 405 -22.59 5.43 13.53
CA ARG A 405 -23.67 6.31 13.03
C ARG A 405 -24.13 5.89 11.63
N ILE A 406 -23.22 5.68 10.69
CA ILE A 406 -23.58 5.24 9.32
C ILE A 406 -24.28 3.86 9.36
N ARG A 407 -23.81 2.93 10.20
CA ARG A 407 -24.46 1.61 10.37
C ARG A 407 -25.88 1.74 10.94
N ALA A 408 -26.10 2.64 11.90
CA ALA A 408 -27.42 2.89 12.48
C ALA A 408 -28.39 3.53 11.47
N VAL A 409 -27.92 4.46 10.64
CA VAL A 409 -28.72 5.05 9.55
C VAL A 409 -29.04 4.00 8.48
N ALA A 410 -28.04 3.27 7.99
CA ALA A 410 -28.25 2.22 7.00
C ALA A 410 -29.19 1.10 7.50
N GLY A 411 -29.10 0.72 8.77
CA GLY A 411 -30.01 -0.25 9.39
C GLY A 411 -31.47 0.21 9.43
N LYS A 412 -31.72 1.53 9.62
CA LYS A 412 -33.05 2.13 9.54
C LYS A 412 -33.56 2.24 8.10
N CYS A 413 -32.72 2.67 7.16
CA CYS A 413 -33.12 2.89 5.76
C CYS A 413 -33.32 1.58 4.97
N PHE A 414 -32.57 0.52 5.27
CA PHE A 414 -32.56 -0.74 4.51
C PHE A 414 -33.11 -1.95 5.27
N GLY A 415 -33.84 -1.73 6.37
CA GLY A 415 -34.75 -2.70 6.98
C GLY A 415 -34.15 -4.08 7.26
N GLY A 416 -32.97 -4.14 7.89
CA GLY A 416 -32.28 -5.39 8.23
C GLY A 416 -31.72 -6.21 7.07
N ALA A 417 -32.07 -5.88 5.82
CA ALA A 417 -31.82 -6.71 4.64
C ALA A 417 -30.39 -6.62 4.05
N LEU A 418 -29.40 -6.18 4.83
CA LEU A 418 -27.97 -6.36 4.47
C LEU A 418 -27.51 -7.80 4.77
N ALA A 419 -28.21 -8.77 4.20
CA ALA A 419 -27.67 -10.11 3.98
C ALA A 419 -26.42 -10.00 3.07
N PRO A 420 -25.42 -10.89 3.22
CA PRO A 420 -24.19 -10.80 2.43
C PRO A 420 -24.48 -11.15 0.95
N ALA A 421 -24.75 -10.13 0.14
CA ALA A 421 -25.07 -10.21 -1.30
C ALA A 421 -23.86 -10.59 -2.18
N THR A 422 -23.05 -11.53 -1.71
CA THR A 422 -21.81 -12.03 -2.32
C THR A 422 -22.03 -12.90 -3.56
N GLY A 423 -23.26 -13.03 -4.05
CA GLY A 423 -23.56 -13.59 -5.38
C GLY A 423 -23.54 -12.48 -6.43
N GLY A 424 -24.60 -11.67 -6.45
CA GLY A 424 -24.80 -10.61 -7.45
C GLY A 424 -23.65 -9.60 -7.53
N ALA A 425 -23.08 -9.17 -6.40
CA ALA A 425 -21.97 -8.22 -6.40
C ALA A 425 -20.72 -8.74 -7.13
N LYS A 426 -20.50 -10.06 -7.18
CA LYS A 426 -19.37 -10.68 -7.87
C LYS A 426 -19.60 -10.74 -9.38
N ILE A 427 -20.83 -11.04 -9.79
CA ILE A 427 -21.23 -11.03 -11.20
C ILE A 427 -21.19 -9.59 -11.72
N ALA A 428 -21.70 -8.62 -10.96
CA ALA A 428 -21.63 -7.20 -11.30
C ALA A 428 -20.19 -6.66 -11.31
N PHE A 429 -19.30 -7.11 -10.42
CA PHE A 429 -17.88 -6.74 -10.48
C PHE A 429 -17.18 -7.34 -11.70
N VAL A 430 -17.39 -8.63 -12.01
CA VAL A 430 -16.77 -9.26 -13.19
C VAL A 430 -17.33 -8.68 -14.49
N ALA A 431 -18.65 -8.47 -14.60
CA ALA A 431 -19.26 -7.83 -15.75
C ALA A 431 -18.86 -6.35 -15.89
N GLY A 432 -18.81 -5.60 -14.79
CA GLY A 432 -18.37 -4.20 -14.77
C GLY A 432 -16.89 -4.03 -15.09
N ALA A 433 -16.02 -4.91 -14.56
CA ALA A 433 -14.59 -4.91 -14.91
C ALA A 433 -14.37 -5.35 -16.36
N ALA A 434 -15.08 -6.36 -16.85
CA ALA A 434 -15.02 -6.75 -18.26
C ALA A 434 -15.51 -5.61 -19.17
N PHE A 435 -16.64 -4.98 -18.85
CA PHE A 435 -17.18 -3.83 -19.58
C PHE A 435 -16.22 -2.63 -19.56
N LEU A 436 -15.62 -2.30 -18.42
CA LEU A 436 -14.58 -1.26 -18.35
C LEU A 436 -13.31 -1.62 -19.12
N LEU A 437 -13.00 -2.91 -19.30
CA LEU A 437 -11.85 -3.36 -20.09
C LEU A 437 -12.14 -3.49 -21.60
N THR A 438 -13.40 -3.51 -22.03
CA THR A 438 -13.81 -3.64 -23.44
C THR A 438 -14.49 -2.41 -24.03
N ALA A 439 -15.11 -1.54 -23.23
CA ALA A 439 -15.79 -0.35 -23.70
C ALA A 439 -14.78 0.71 -24.16
N GLY A 440 -14.77 1.04 -25.45
CA GLY A 440 -13.77 1.90 -26.10
C GLY A 440 -13.65 3.36 -25.64
N HIS A 441 -14.24 3.75 -24.50
CA HIS A 441 -14.15 5.07 -23.86
C HIS A 441 -14.03 5.01 -22.32
N TRP A 442 -13.63 3.87 -21.74
CA TRP A 442 -13.61 3.64 -20.28
C TRP A 442 -12.79 4.65 -19.46
N TRP A 443 -11.83 5.34 -20.07
CA TRP A 443 -11.04 6.40 -19.43
C TRP A 443 -11.88 7.62 -19.01
N LEU A 444 -13.04 7.87 -19.63
CA LEU A 444 -13.97 8.92 -19.21
C LEU A 444 -14.51 8.63 -17.81
N VAL A 445 -14.90 7.37 -17.55
CA VAL A 445 -15.47 6.87 -16.27
C VAL A 445 -14.45 6.91 -15.11
N ILE A 446 -13.20 7.28 -15.39
CA ILE A 446 -12.12 7.43 -14.40
C ILE A 446 -11.83 8.90 -14.08
N GLN A 447 -12.50 9.87 -14.72
CA GLN A 447 -12.28 11.30 -14.47
C GLN A 447 -12.65 11.71 -13.03
N SER A 448 -13.54 10.99 -12.35
CA SER A 448 -13.83 11.20 -10.93
C SER A 448 -14.09 9.92 -10.13
N ILE A 449 -13.83 9.98 -8.82
CA ILE A 449 -14.32 8.95 -7.89
C ILE A 449 -15.84 9.05 -7.70
N GLY A 450 -16.45 10.21 -8.00
CA GLY A 450 -17.91 10.37 -8.07
C GLY A 450 -18.53 9.38 -9.05
N GLU A 451 -18.07 9.38 -10.31
CA GLU A 451 -18.55 8.46 -11.35
C GLU A 451 -18.25 7.00 -11.05
N LEU A 452 -17.02 6.66 -10.63
CA LEU A 452 -16.69 5.29 -10.27
C LEU A 452 -17.55 4.78 -9.11
N ALA A 453 -17.79 5.61 -8.09
CA ALA A 453 -18.69 5.29 -6.99
C ALA A 453 -20.14 5.16 -7.45
N LEU A 454 -20.60 6.01 -8.38
CA LEU A 454 -21.93 5.96 -8.97
C LEU A 454 -22.14 4.67 -9.79
N VAL A 455 -21.17 4.29 -10.62
CA VAL A 455 -21.18 3.06 -11.42
C VAL A 455 -21.13 1.81 -10.54
N MET A 456 -20.35 1.83 -9.45
CA MET A 456 -20.37 0.75 -8.46
C MET A 456 -21.67 0.69 -7.65
N LEU A 457 -22.28 1.83 -7.29
CA LEU A 457 -23.59 1.88 -6.65
C LEU A 457 -24.69 1.38 -7.60
N ALA A 458 -24.67 1.81 -8.86
CA ALA A 458 -25.58 1.33 -9.89
C ALA A 458 -25.41 -0.18 -10.12
N GLY A 459 -24.17 -0.68 -10.20
CA GLY A 459 -23.87 -2.11 -10.29
C GLY A 459 -24.33 -2.90 -9.06
N ALA A 460 -24.20 -2.34 -7.86
CA ALA A 460 -24.69 -2.96 -6.62
C ALA A 460 -26.21 -2.94 -6.51
N VAL A 461 -26.87 -1.84 -6.90
CA VAL A 461 -28.34 -1.72 -6.96
C VAL A 461 -28.91 -2.65 -8.03
N LEU A 462 -28.28 -2.72 -9.20
CA LEU A 462 -28.63 -3.68 -10.27
C LEU A 462 -28.44 -5.12 -9.80
N ALA A 463 -27.36 -5.44 -9.07
CA ALA A 463 -27.17 -6.75 -8.46
C ALA A 463 -28.27 -7.09 -7.42
N VAL A 464 -28.74 -6.12 -6.64
CA VAL A 464 -29.86 -6.28 -5.70
C VAL A 464 -31.19 -6.46 -6.42
N LEU A 465 -31.44 -5.71 -7.51
CA LEU A 465 -32.62 -5.84 -8.36
C LEU A 465 -32.66 -7.21 -9.04
N VAL A 466 -31.57 -7.62 -9.71
CA VAL A 466 -31.43 -8.95 -10.34
C VAL A 466 -31.58 -10.07 -9.30
N HIS A 467 -31.04 -9.90 -8.09
CA HIS A 467 -31.24 -10.87 -7.02
C HIS A 467 -32.69 -10.95 -6.54
N ARG A 468 -33.41 -9.82 -6.41
CA ARG A 468 -34.84 -9.80 -6.09
C ARG A 468 -35.69 -10.43 -7.20
N ILE A 469 -35.45 -10.09 -8.46
CA ILE A 469 -36.14 -10.68 -9.62
C ILE A 469 -35.90 -12.19 -9.66
N GLY A 470 -34.66 -12.64 -9.43
CA GLY A 470 -34.27 -14.05 -9.33
C GLY A 470 -34.77 -14.78 -8.07
N LEU A 471 -35.31 -14.05 -7.08
CA LEU A 471 -36.08 -14.63 -5.96
C LEU A 471 -37.56 -14.77 -6.34
N MET A 472 -38.15 -13.74 -6.94
CA MET A 472 -39.57 -13.77 -7.33
C MET A 472 -39.84 -14.83 -8.42
N SER A 473 -38.93 -15.00 -9.38
CA SER A 473 -39.04 -16.09 -10.38
C SER A 473 -38.88 -17.51 -9.81
N ARG A 474 -38.44 -17.65 -8.55
CA ARG A 474 -38.47 -18.93 -7.81
C ARG A 474 -39.78 -19.10 -7.02
N LEU A 475 -40.33 -18.01 -6.50
CA LEU A 475 -41.65 -18.00 -5.83
C LEU A 475 -42.81 -18.21 -6.83
N PHE A 476 -42.63 -17.84 -8.09
CA PHE A 476 -43.58 -18.08 -9.18
C PHE A 476 -43.31 -19.35 -10.02
N ARG A 477 -42.51 -20.30 -9.52
CA ARG A 477 -42.55 -21.67 -10.06
C ARG A 477 -43.77 -22.39 -9.47
N PRO A 478 -44.72 -22.88 -10.28
CA PRO A 478 -45.76 -23.77 -9.78
C PRO A 478 -45.13 -24.99 -9.10
N GLY A 479 -45.73 -25.46 -8.01
CA GLY A 479 -45.37 -26.74 -7.42
C GLY A 479 -45.65 -27.85 -8.42
N SER A 480 -44.63 -28.65 -8.75
CA SER A 480 -44.83 -29.94 -9.40
C SER A 480 -45.32 -30.92 -8.33
N ASP A 481 -46.62 -30.89 -8.04
CA ASP A 481 -47.23 -31.75 -7.04
C ASP A 481 -47.04 -33.23 -7.36
N SER A 482 -46.91 -34.02 -6.30
CA SER A 482 -46.72 -35.46 -6.38
C SER A 482 -48.05 -36.17 -6.60
N SER A 483 -48.19 -36.86 -7.73
CA SER A 483 -49.14 -37.98 -7.87
C SER A 483 -48.36 -39.27 -8.10
N GLY A 484 -48.19 -40.06 -7.04
CA GLY A 484 -47.85 -41.47 -7.16
C GLY A 484 -49.11 -42.28 -7.44
N GLY A 485 -48.98 -43.30 -8.29
CA GLY A 485 -50.01 -44.29 -8.65
C GLY A 485 -49.32 -45.51 -9.22
#